data_AF-A0A2S4Y1U7-F1
#
_entry.id   AF-A0A2S4Y1U7-F1
#
_cell.length_a   1.000
_cell.length_b   1.000
_cell.length_c   1.000
_cell.angle_alpha   90.00
_cell.angle_beta   90.00
_cell.angle_gamma   90.00
#
_symmetry.space_group_name_H-M   'P 1'
#
loop_
_entity.id
_entity.type
_entity.pdbx_description
1 polymer ?
#
loop_
_entity_poly.entity_id
_entity_poly.type
_entity_poly.pdbx_seq_one_letter_code
_entity_poly.pdbx_strand_id
1 'polypeptide(L)'
;MNDARLVGTWTTELEDDGKSVFGLASFTSDGGVTCYQANAKNIGLGNWESTGADSFHYNFHIIAVSPEGEHVGEAHVFVSGEFVSDDRWEGTGGANFYSPTGTLLRGHEGSKVSAHKFGIDK
;
A
#
# COMPACT_ATOMS: atom_id res chain seq x y z
N MET A 1 16.80 13.67 -5.04
CA MET A 1 17.62 12.47 -4.84
C MET A 1 16.64 11.45 -4.27
N ASN A 2 16.25 10.42 -5.02
CA ASN A 2 15.33 9.40 -4.48
C ASN A 2 16.10 8.66 -3.38
N ASP A 3 15.64 8.77 -2.14
CA ASP A 3 16.15 7.92 -1.08
C ASP A 3 15.81 6.46 -1.44
N ALA A 4 16.84 5.68 -1.76
CA ALA A 4 16.70 4.30 -2.19
C ALA A 4 16.29 3.36 -1.05
N ARG A 5 16.15 3.84 0.18
CA ARG A 5 15.86 3.03 1.36
C ARG A 5 14.53 2.26 1.24
N LEU A 6 13.50 2.88 0.66
CA LEU A 6 12.20 2.23 0.46
C LEU A 6 12.25 1.14 -0.62
N VAL A 7 13.19 1.24 -1.56
CA VAL A 7 13.31 0.29 -2.68
C VAL A 7 13.55 -1.13 -2.16
N GLY A 8 12.81 -2.07 -2.75
CA GLY A 8 12.76 -3.46 -2.33
C GLY A 8 11.36 -3.89 -1.93
N THR A 9 11.26 -5.07 -1.31
CA THR A 9 10.00 -5.66 -0.89
C THR A 9 9.86 -5.61 0.63
N TRP A 10 8.64 -5.38 1.10
CA TRP A 10 8.28 -5.23 2.50
C TRP A 10 7.04 -6.06 2.80
N THR A 11 7.01 -6.70 3.96
CA THR A 11 5.73 -7.10 4.56
C THR A 11 5.02 -5.86 5.06
N THR A 12 3.71 -5.79 4.90
CA THR A 12 2.89 -4.71 5.42
C THR A 12 1.79 -5.28 6.30
N GLU A 13 1.49 -4.57 7.39
CA GLU A 13 0.37 -4.86 8.28
C GLU A 13 -0.41 -3.56 8.51
N LEU A 14 -1.65 -3.53 8.03
CA LEU A 14 -2.61 -2.44 8.22
C LEU A 14 -3.60 -2.84 9.31
N GLU A 15 -3.80 -1.97 10.30
CA GLU A 15 -4.85 -2.14 11.31
C GLU A 15 -6.17 -1.54 10.78
N ASP A 16 -7.14 -2.39 10.49
CA ASP A 16 -8.48 -2.01 10.00
C ASP A 16 -9.56 -2.52 10.98
N ASP A 17 -10.15 -1.61 11.76
CA ASP A 17 -11.17 -1.91 12.78
C ASP A 17 -10.80 -3.09 13.71
N GLY A 18 -9.56 -3.10 14.20
CA GLY A 18 -9.03 -4.13 15.09
C GLY A 18 -8.67 -5.45 14.39
N LYS A 19 -8.69 -5.49 13.06
CA LYS A 19 -8.21 -6.62 12.26
C LYS A 19 -6.93 -6.25 11.52
N SER A 20 -5.93 -7.11 11.61
CA SER A 20 -4.72 -7.00 10.82
C SER A 20 -4.96 -7.44 9.38
N VAL A 21 -4.65 -6.54 8.45
CA VAL A 21 -4.62 -6.79 7.01
C VAL A 21 -3.16 -6.93 6.59
N PHE A 22 -2.72 -8.16 6.37
CA PHE A 22 -1.36 -8.48 5.95
C PHE A 22 -1.19 -8.43 4.44
N GLY A 23 -0.05 -7.89 4.00
CA GLY A 23 0.31 -7.81 2.59
C GLY A 23 1.81 -7.81 2.33
N LEU A 24 2.13 -7.72 1.05
CA LEU A 24 3.48 -7.46 0.54
C LEU A 24 3.43 -6.21 -0.33
N ALA A 25 4.37 -5.28 -0.14
CA ALA A 25 4.55 -4.12 -0.99
C ALA A 25 5.96 -4.14 -1.59
N SER A 26 6.07 -3.97 -2.90
CA SER A 26 7.34 -3.92 -3.61
C SER A 26 7.50 -2.57 -4.29
N PHE A 27 8.57 -1.85 -3.96
CA PHE A 27 8.87 -0.51 -4.44
C PHE A 27 10.06 -0.54 -5.37
N THR A 28 9.92 0.07 -6.54
CA THR A 28 10.97 0.17 -7.55
C THR A 28 11.64 1.54 -7.52
N SER A 29 12.89 1.64 -7.94
CA SER A 29 13.67 2.88 -7.86
C SER A 29 13.16 4.01 -8.76
N ASP A 30 12.37 3.68 -9.77
CA ASP A 30 11.71 4.61 -10.69
C ASP A 30 10.36 5.15 -10.16
N GLY A 31 9.99 4.82 -8.92
CA GLY A 31 8.78 5.35 -8.28
C GLY A 31 7.55 4.45 -8.40
N GLY A 32 7.67 3.23 -8.93
CA GLY A 32 6.55 2.28 -8.98
C GLY A 32 6.34 1.52 -7.66
N VAL A 33 5.08 1.16 -7.37
CA VAL A 33 4.73 0.22 -6.29
C VAL A 33 3.76 -0.85 -6.78
N THR A 34 4.00 -2.10 -6.36
CA THR A 34 3.07 -3.22 -6.48
C THR A 34 2.73 -3.73 -5.08
N CYS A 35 1.45 -3.80 -4.75
CA CYS A 35 0.96 -4.27 -3.46
C CYS A 35 0.11 -5.53 -3.64
N TYR A 36 0.36 -6.54 -2.82
CA TYR A 36 -0.46 -7.73 -2.71
C TYR A 36 -1.12 -7.78 -1.34
N GLN A 37 -2.46 -7.73 -1.30
CA GLN A 37 -3.23 -7.88 -0.06
C GLN A 37 -3.63 -9.36 0.10
N ALA A 38 -3.03 -10.05 1.08
CA ALA A 38 -3.13 -11.50 1.17
C ALA A 38 -4.55 -12.00 1.48
N ASN A 39 -5.27 -11.26 2.33
CA ASN A 39 -6.65 -11.55 2.70
C ASN A 39 -7.63 -11.35 1.53
N ALA A 40 -7.44 -10.29 0.77
CA ALA A 40 -8.33 -9.91 -0.33
C ALA A 40 -7.95 -10.59 -1.66
N LYS A 41 -6.78 -11.23 -1.73
CA LYS A 41 -6.19 -11.82 -2.96
C LYS A 41 -6.13 -10.81 -4.11
N ASN A 42 -5.93 -9.55 -3.76
CA ASN A 42 -5.93 -8.44 -4.69
C ASN A 42 -4.51 -7.95 -4.94
N ILE A 43 -4.27 -7.50 -6.17
CA ILE A 43 -3.04 -6.81 -6.55
C ILE A 43 -3.39 -5.36 -6.83
N GLY A 44 -2.62 -4.46 -6.24
CA GLY A 44 -2.68 -3.03 -6.47
C GLY A 44 -1.43 -2.54 -7.16
N LEU A 45 -1.59 -1.56 -8.05
CA LEU A 45 -0.49 -0.91 -8.76
C LEU A 45 -0.55 0.58 -8.52
N GLY A 46 0.60 1.22 -8.33
CA GLY A 46 0.66 2.66 -8.20
C GLY A 46 2.07 3.19 -8.10
N ASN A 47 2.20 4.31 -7.38
CA ASN A 47 3.41 5.10 -7.36
C ASN A 47 3.82 5.43 -5.93
N TRP A 48 5.10 5.71 -5.72
CA TRP A 48 5.64 6.23 -4.47
C TRP A 48 6.62 7.36 -4.72
N GLU A 49 6.80 8.20 -3.71
CA GLU A 49 7.79 9.27 -3.69
C GLU A 49 8.34 9.48 -2.28
N SER A 50 9.60 9.89 -2.19
CA SER A 50 10.19 10.38 -0.95
C SER A 50 9.68 11.80 -0.67
N THR A 51 9.24 12.04 0.56
CA THR A 51 8.80 13.36 1.03
C THR A 51 9.82 14.03 1.95
N GLY A 52 10.85 13.29 2.35
CA GLY A 52 11.93 13.72 3.24
C GLY A 52 13.01 12.65 3.37
N ALA A 53 14.02 12.91 4.19
CA ALA A 53 15.14 11.99 4.39
C ALA A 53 14.73 10.65 5.03
N ASP A 54 13.65 10.64 5.81
CA ASP A 54 13.15 9.45 6.47
C ASP A 54 11.65 9.23 6.21
N SER A 55 11.05 9.94 5.25
CA SER A 55 9.61 9.93 5.01
C SER A 55 9.27 9.76 3.53
N PHE A 56 8.13 9.13 3.27
CA PHE A 56 7.65 8.84 1.92
C PHE A 56 6.13 8.74 1.90
N HIS A 57 5.55 8.91 0.71
CA HIS A 57 4.16 8.58 0.42
C HIS A 57 4.10 7.52 -0.67
N TYR A 58 3.09 6.66 -0.62
CA TYR A 58 2.74 5.82 -1.75
C TYR A 58 1.24 5.68 -1.90
N ASN A 59 0.81 5.40 -3.12
CA ASN A 59 -0.57 5.06 -3.43
C ASN A 59 -0.58 3.85 -4.35
N PHE A 60 -1.68 3.10 -4.31
CA PHE A 60 -1.94 2.04 -5.28
C PHE A 60 -3.43 1.86 -5.47
N HIS A 61 -3.80 1.47 -6.68
CA HIS A 61 -5.18 1.22 -7.04
C HIS A 61 -5.39 -0.27 -7.27
N ILE A 62 -6.47 -0.81 -6.70
CA ILE A 62 -6.95 -2.17 -6.94
C ILE A 62 -8.19 -2.08 -7.82
N ILE A 63 -8.23 -2.88 -8.87
CA ILE A 63 -9.45 -3.13 -9.64
C ILE A 63 -10.17 -4.32 -9.01
N ALA A 64 -11.40 -4.11 -8.55
CA ALA A 64 -12.26 -5.17 -8.06
C ALA A 64 -13.03 -5.79 -9.22
N VAL A 65 -12.96 -7.11 -9.33
CA VAL A 65 -13.66 -7.88 -10.37
C VAL A 65 -14.58 -8.93 -9.75
N SER A 66 -15.72 -9.19 -10.40
CA SER A 66 -16.61 -10.30 -10.04
C SER A 66 -15.94 -11.65 -10.37
N PRO A 67 -16.47 -12.79 -9.87
CA PRO A 67 -16.02 -14.12 -10.28
C PRO A 67 -16.07 -14.36 -11.80
N GLU A 68 -16.96 -13.65 -12.50
CA GLU A 68 -17.13 -13.70 -13.96
C GLU A 68 -16.18 -12.74 -14.70
N GLY A 69 -15.38 -11.94 -13.98
CA GLY A 69 -14.41 -11.01 -14.53
C GLY A 69 -14.97 -9.61 -14.84
N GLU A 70 -16.19 -9.29 -14.39
CA GLU A 70 -16.78 -7.97 -14.60
C GLU A 70 -16.15 -6.94 -13.66
N HIS A 71 -15.88 -5.73 -14.15
CA HIS A 71 -15.40 -4.64 -13.31
C HIS A 71 -16.53 -4.17 -12.37
N VAL A 72 -16.34 -4.36 -11.06
CA VAL A 72 -17.34 -4.03 -10.03
C VAL A 72 -16.94 -2.85 -9.14
N GLY A 73 -15.74 -2.30 -9.32
CA GLY A 73 -15.30 -1.06 -8.69
C GLY A 73 -13.80 -0.99 -8.49
N GLU A 74 -13.36 0.03 -7.79
CA GLU A 74 -11.95 0.29 -7.51
C GLU A 74 -11.73 0.63 -6.03
N ALA A 75 -10.55 0.29 -5.53
CA ALA A 75 -10.06 0.79 -4.24
C ALA A 75 -8.78 1.59 -4.48
N HIS A 76 -8.77 2.85 -4.06
CA HIS A 76 -7.60 3.74 -4.14
C HIS A 76 -7.02 3.86 -2.75
N VAL A 77 -5.89 3.21 -2.53
CA VAL A 77 -5.20 3.16 -1.24
C VAL A 77 -4.08 4.20 -1.25
N PHE A 78 -3.91 4.89 -0.13
CA PHE A 78 -2.86 5.87 0.09
C PHE A 78 -2.24 5.65 1.46
N VAL A 79 -0.92 5.82 1.55
CA VAL A 79 -0.14 5.62 2.78
C VAL A 79 0.96 6.64 2.86
N SER A 80 1.13 7.20 4.06
CA SER A 80 2.29 7.99 4.46
C SER A 80 3.10 7.19 5.47
N GLY A 81 4.41 7.07 5.24
CA GLY A 81 5.29 6.28 6.10
C GLY A 81 6.57 7.03 6.48
N GLU A 82 7.13 6.64 7.62
CA GLU A 82 8.40 7.10 8.14
C GLU A 82 9.25 5.90 8.56
N PHE A 83 10.54 5.94 8.26
CA PHE A 83 11.48 4.89 8.66
C PHE A 83 11.78 4.97 10.15
N VAL A 84 11.69 3.81 10.81
CA VAL A 84 12.12 3.64 12.21
C VAL A 84 13.52 3.01 12.26
N SER A 85 13.84 2.18 11.27
CA SER A 85 15.16 1.56 11.05
C SER A 85 15.32 1.17 9.59
N ASP A 86 16.48 0.64 9.20
CA ASP A 86 16.77 0.26 7.81
C ASP A 86 15.89 -0.90 7.30
N ASP A 87 15.34 -1.66 8.23
CA ASP A 87 14.48 -2.82 8.00
C ASP A 87 13.05 -2.62 8.49
N ARG A 88 12.66 -1.41 8.93
CA ARG A 88 11.32 -1.11 9.44
C ARG A 88 10.85 0.31 9.15
N TRP A 89 9.58 0.44 8.79
CA TRP A 89 8.87 1.72 8.78
C TRP A 89 7.49 1.59 9.39
N GLU A 90 6.97 2.72 9.86
CA GLU A 90 5.62 2.86 10.42
C GLU A 90 4.91 4.04 9.75
N GLY A 91 3.59 4.06 9.77
CA GLY A 91 2.84 5.08 9.05
C GLY A 91 1.35 5.04 9.29
N THR A 92 0.64 5.85 8.51
CA THR A 92 -0.81 5.89 8.45
C THR A 92 -1.28 5.74 7.01
N GLY A 93 -2.42 5.09 6.85
CA GLY A 93 -3.01 4.83 5.55
C GLY A 93 -4.52 4.99 5.56
N GLY A 94 -5.07 4.90 4.36
CA GLY A 94 -6.50 4.95 4.11
C GLY A 94 -6.83 4.41 2.74
N ALA A 95 -8.13 4.26 2.49
CA ALA A 95 -8.63 3.83 1.20
C ALA A 95 -9.95 4.53 0.86
N ASN A 96 -10.09 4.90 -0.40
CA ASN A 96 -11.33 5.33 -1.01
C ASN A 96 -11.85 4.25 -1.95
N PHE A 97 -13.14 3.95 -1.89
CA PHE A 97 -13.78 2.91 -2.70
C PHE A 97 -14.73 3.55 -3.69
N TYR A 98 -14.60 3.17 -4.96
CA TYR A 98 -15.34 3.74 -6.06
C TYR A 98 -16.16 2.66 -6.77
N SER A 99 -17.34 3.05 -7.25
CA SER A 99 -18.13 2.28 -8.21
C SER A 99 -17.39 2.19 -9.57
N PRO A 100 -17.81 1.29 -10.47
CA PRO A 100 -17.23 1.20 -11.82
C PRO A 100 -17.31 2.49 -12.64
N THR A 101 -18.26 3.38 -12.32
CA THR A 101 -18.44 4.68 -12.97
C THR A 101 -17.67 5.81 -12.30
N GLY A 102 -16.85 5.51 -11.28
CA GLY A 102 -16.03 6.50 -10.57
C GLY A 102 -16.75 7.27 -9.46
N THR A 103 -17.99 6.90 -9.11
CA THR A 103 -18.67 7.49 -7.93
C THR A 103 -18.06 6.95 -6.65
N LEU A 104 -17.64 7.85 -5.74
CA LEU A 104 -17.17 7.49 -4.41
C LEU A 104 -18.29 6.84 -3.60
N LEU A 105 -18.05 5.62 -3.12
CA LEU A 105 -19.00 4.85 -2.32
C LEU A 105 -18.75 5.03 -0.82
N ARG A 106 -17.49 4.99 -0.41
CA ARG A 106 -17.04 5.18 0.98
C ARG A 106 -15.54 5.45 1.01
N GLY A 107 -15.05 5.95 2.15
CA GLY A 107 -13.62 6.10 2.40
C GLY A 107 -13.30 6.04 3.89
N HIS A 108 -12.04 5.75 4.20
CA HIS A 108 -11.50 5.85 5.56
C HIS A 108 -10.02 6.26 5.49
N GLU A 109 -9.53 6.82 6.60
CA GLU A 109 -8.15 7.29 6.76
C GLU A 109 -7.66 7.11 8.19
N GLY A 110 -6.35 7.25 8.40
CA GLY A 110 -5.73 7.22 9.73
C GLY A 110 -5.47 5.81 10.28
N SER A 111 -5.71 4.76 9.48
CA SER A 111 -5.38 3.38 9.85
C SER A 111 -3.88 3.22 10.00
N LYS A 112 -3.42 2.62 11.09
CA LYS A 112 -1.99 2.39 11.31
C LYS A 112 -1.45 1.38 10.31
N VAL A 113 -0.24 1.65 9.83
CA VAL A 113 0.51 0.74 8.96
C VAL A 113 1.88 0.51 9.55
N SER A 114 2.32 -0.74 9.57
CA SER A 114 3.71 -1.09 9.88
C SER A 114 4.26 -2.03 8.83
N ALA A 115 5.59 -2.04 8.68
CA ALA A 115 6.22 -2.88 7.70
C ALA A 115 7.63 -3.29 8.08
N HIS A 116 8.01 -4.47 7.61
CA HIS A 116 9.35 -5.02 7.75
C HIS A 116 9.93 -5.40 6.40
N LYS A 117 11.22 -5.18 6.22
CA LYS A 117 11.89 -5.53 4.95
C LYS A 117 11.83 -7.04 4.74
N PHE A 118 11.42 -7.45 3.53
CA PHE A 118 11.18 -8.84 3.18
C PHE A 118 12.27 -9.37 2.25
N GLY A 119 12.61 -10.66 2.40
CA GLY A 119 13.52 -11.38 1.48
C GLY A 119 15.01 -11.04 1.65
N ILE A 120 15.39 -10.35 2.72
CA ILE A 120 16.80 -10.23 3.13
C ILE A 120 17.02 -11.24 4.26
N ASP A 121 17.32 -12.47 3.89
CA ASP A 121 17.79 -13.47 4.85
C ASP A 121 19.22 -13.09 5.27
N LYS A 122 19.50 -13.07 6.58
CA LYS A 122 20.84 -12.80 7.13
C LYS A 122 21.75 -14.02 7.00
#